data_AF-A0A2V8SFA8-F1
#
_entry.id   AF-A0A2V8SFA8-F1
#
_cell.length_a   1.000
_cell.length_b   1.000
_cell.length_c   1.000
_cell.angle_alpha   90.00
_cell.angle_beta   90.00
_cell.angle_gamma   90.00
#
_symmetry.space_group_name_H-M   'P 1'
#
loop_
_entity.id
_entity.type
_entity.pdbx_description
1 polymer ?
#
loop_
_entity_poly.entity_id
_entity_poly.type
_entity_poly.pdbx_seq_one_letter_code
_entity_poly.pdbx_strand_id
1 'polypeptide(L)'
;MAYQWGINGDTFVPTDFDGDSKSDIAVWRPGAPLVAAFYILQSQTNTVRIDTFGQSGDDARVTGDYDGDGKADPAVYRGGAS
;
A
#
# COMPACT_ATOMS: atom_id res chain seq x y z
N MET A 1 19.93 -7.83 -9.77
CA MET A 1 19.22 -6.70 -10.40
C MET A 1 18.40 -6.03 -9.30
N ALA A 2 18.55 -4.72 -9.10
CA ALA A 2 17.71 -3.96 -8.17
C ALA A 2 16.63 -3.25 -8.99
N TYR A 3 15.36 -3.45 -8.65
CA TYR A 3 14.27 -2.67 -9.25
C TYR A 3 14.15 -1.38 -8.44
N GLN A 4 14.26 -0.23 -9.09
CA GLN A 4 14.01 1.05 -8.41
C GLN A 4 12.51 1.13 -8.12
N TRP A 5 12.13 0.89 -6.86
CA TRP A 5 10.75 0.95 -6.41
C TRP A 5 10.59 2.06 -5.37
N GLY A 6 9.56 2.88 -5.58
CA GLY A 6 9.29 4.05 -4.78
C GLY A 6 9.99 5.33 -5.26
N ILE A 7 9.47 6.47 -4.78
CA ILE A 7 10.00 7.82 -4.97
C ILE A 7 10.03 8.57 -3.63
N ASN A 8 10.59 9.78 -3.60
CA ASN A 8 10.56 10.61 -2.40
C ASN A 8 9.11 10.92 -1.98
N GLY A 9 8.80 10.74 -0.70
CA GLY A 9 7.46 10.94 -0.15
C GLY A 9 6.62 9.66 -0.02
N ASP A 10 7.07 8.55 -0.61
CA ASP A 10 6.40 7.25 -0.46
C ASP A 10 6.60 6.68 0.95
N THR A 11 5.57 6.02 1.47
CA THR A 11 5.64 5.19 2.67
C THR A 11 5.68 3.72 2.27
N PHE A 12 6.71 2.99 2.69
CA PHE A 12 6.81 1.55 2.43
C PHE A 12 5.83 0.77 3.30
N VAL A 13 5.07 -0.14 2.67
CA VAL A 13 4.03 -0.96 3.31
C VAL A 13 4.09 -2.41 2.80
N PRO A 14 5.24 -3.11 2.92
CA PRO A 14 5.37 -4.48 2.43
C PRO A 14 4.50 -5.44 3.25
N THR A 15 3.57 -6.11 2.57
CA THR A 15 2.70 -7.16 3.12
C THR A 15 2.16 -8.00 1.95
N ASP A 16 1.54 -9.15 2.23
CA ASP A 16 0.99 -10.05 1.21
C ASP A 16 -0.37 -9.53 0.72
N PHE A 17 -0.43 -8.81 -0.40
CA PHE A 17 -1.68 -8.27 -0.97
C PHE A 17 -2.29 -9.19 -2.05
N ASP A 18 -1.58 -10.22 -2.51
CA ASP A 18 -2.04 -11.12 -3.57
C ASP A 18 -2.42 -12.54 -3.07
N GLY A 19 -2.09 -12.87 -1.82
CA GLY A 19 -2.48 -14.08 -1.11
C GLY A 19 -1.57 -15.27 -1.39
N ASP A 20 -0.34 -15.04 -1.86
CA ASP A 20 0.62 -16.10 -2.15
C ASP A 20 1.52 -16.48 -0.94
N SER A 21 1.22 -15.94 0.24
CA SER A 21 1.97 -16.09 1.49
C SER A 21 3.38 -15.47 1.46
N LYS A 22 3.65 -14.52 0.57
CA LYS A 22 4.88 -13.72 0.53
C LYS A 22 4.52 -12.24 0.60
N SER A 23 5.42 -11.45 1.16
CA SER A 23 5.24 -10.00 1.14
C SER A 23 5.50 -9.44 -0.26
N ASP A 24 4.59 -8.59 -0.72
CA ASP A 24 4.74 -7.81 -1.94
C ASP A 24 5.63 -6.59 -1.72
N ILE A 25 6.25 -6.11 -2.80
CA ILE A 25 6.93 -4.81 -2.77
C ILE A 25 5.86 -3.73 -2.95
N ALA A 26 5.49 -3.07 -1.87
CA ALA A 26 4.41 -2.08 -1.88
C ALA A 26 4.81 -0.74 -1.24
N VAL A 27 4.31 0.34 -1.85
CA VAL A 27 4.40 1.70 -1.32
C VAL A 27 3.04 2.38 -1.34
N TRP A 28 2.76 3.18 -0.32
CA TRP A 28 1.69 4.16 -0.33
C TRP A 28 2.26 5.51 -0.75
N ARG A 29 1.68 6.11 -1.78
CA ARG A 29 2.13 7.37 -2.36
C ARG A 29 1.06 8.45 -2.13
N PRO A 30 1.38 9.51 -1.37
CA PRO A 30 0.53 10.68 -1.31
C PRO A 30 0.55 11.41 -2.66
N GLY A 31 -0.63 11.81 -3.14
CA GLY A 31 -0.81 12.61 -4.35
C GLY A 31 -1.24 14.04 -4.04
N ALA A 32 -2.20 14.55 -4.81
CA ALA A 32 -2.89 15.79 -4.49
C ALA A 32 -3.59 15.69 -3.10
N PRO A 33 -3.97 16.81 -2.45
CA PRO A 33 -4.43 16.80 -1.06
C PRO A 33 -5.52 15.77 -0.70
N LEU A 34 -6.37 15.41 -1.67
CA LEU A 34 -7.49 14.49 -1.50
C LEU A 34 -7.32 13.14 -2.23
N VAL A 35 -6.11 12.82 -2.69
CA VAL A 35 -5.83 11.59 -3.44
C VAL A 35 -4.52 10.97 -2.97
N ALA A 36 -4.55 9.68 -2.66
CA ALA A 36 -3.37 8.85 -2.50
C ALA A 36 -3.63 7.44 -3.06
N ALA A 37 -2.56 6.67 -3.30
CA ALA A 37 -2.69 5.31 -3.82
C ALA A 37 -1.60 4.38 -3.31
N PHE A 38 -1.94 3.10 -3.20
CA PHE A 38 -1.01 2.00 -3.02
C PHE A 38 -0.51 1.54 -4.38
N TYR A 39 0.81 1.41 -4.52
CA TYR A 39 1.47 0.82 -5.68
C TYR A 39 2.13 -0.47 -5.23
N ILE A 40 1.61 -1.60 -5.71
CA ILE A 40 1.93 -2.94 -5.24
C ILE A 40 2.51 -3.72 -6.41
N LEU A 41 3.75 -4.18 -6.28
CA LEU A 41 4.33 -5.18 -7.18
C LEU A 41 4.07 -6.57 -6.58
N GLN A 42 3.12 -7.27 -7.19
CA GLN A 42 2.64 -8.58 -6.76
C GLN A 42 3.71 -9.66 -6.94
N SER A 43 4.07 -10.38 -5.87
CA SER A 43 5.09 -11.41 -5.92
C SER A 43 4.69 -12.63 -6.73
N GLN A 44 3.38 -12.94 -6.79
CA GLN A 44 2.88 -14.10 -7.50
C GLN A 44 3.06 -13.97 -9.02
N THR A 45 2.82 -12.78 -9.55
CA THR A 45 2.70 -12.54 -11.00
C THR A 45 3.74 -11.57 -11.55
N ASN A 46 4.49 -10.87 -10.69
CA ASN A 46 5.36 -9.74 -11.05
C ASN A 46 4.61 -8.63 -11.82
N THR A 47 3.32 -8.44 -11.54
CA THR A 47 2.50 -7.36 -12.11
C THR A 47 2.27 -6.24 -11.12
N VAL A 48 2.08 -5.02 -11.63
CA VAL A 48 1.77 -3.85 -10.80
C VAL A 48 0.26 -3.71 -10.63
N ARG A 49 -0.20 -3.71 -9.37
CA ARG A 49 -1.54 -3.34 -8.95
C ARG A 49 -1.50 -1.93 -8.35
N ILE A 50 -2.50 -1.11 -8.66
CA ILE A 50 -2.64 0.25 -8.12
C ILE A 50 -4.03 0.40 -7.51
N ASP A 51 -4.08 0.64 -6.21
CA ASP A 51 -5.33 0.87 -5.48
C ASP A 51 -5.39 2.31 -4.99
N THR A 52 -6.41 3.05 -5.38
CA THR A 52 -6.58 4.45 -4.92
C THR A 52 -7.32 4.46 -3.60
N PHE A 53 -6.64 4.82 -2.51
CA PHE A 53 -7.21 4.85 -1.17
C PHE A 53 -6.46 5.81 -0.24
N GLY A 54 -7.22 6.60 0.53
CA GLY A 54 -6.70 7.64 1.41
C GLY A 54 -6.40 8.97 0.70
N GLN A 55 -5.76 9.86 1.45
CA GLN A 55 -5.39 11.20 0.98
C GLN A 55 -4.07 11.65 1.60
N SER A 56 -3.54 12.80 1.15
CA SER A 56 -2.30 13.34 1.71
C SER A 56 -2.44 13.64 3.21
N GLY A 57 -1.46 13.18 4.00
CA GLY A 57 -1.46 13.29 5.46
C GLY A 57 -1.97 12.07 6.22
N ASP A 58 -2.50 11.06 5.53
CA ASP A 58 -2.86 9.79 6.16
C ASP A 58 -1.61 8.90 6.43
N ASP A 59 -1.71 7.99 7.41
CA ASP A 59 -0.69 6.97 7.70
C ASP A 59 -1.14 5.60 7.19
N ALA A 60 -0.42 5.06 6.22
CA ALA A 60 -0.76 3.79 5.56
C ALA A 60 -0.15 2.55 6.23
N ARG A 61 0.58 2.67 7.35
CA ARG A 61 1.23 1.54 8.03
C ARG A 61 0.27 0.66 8.83
N VAL A 62 -1.01 0.75 8.51
CA VAL A 62 -2.11 0.03 9.15
C VAL A 62 -2.77 -0.96 8.19
N THR A 63 -2.08 -1.38 7.13
CA THR A 63 -2.54 -2.47 6.25
C THR A 63 -2.55 -3.81 6.98
N GLY A 64 -3.49 -4.67 6.64
CA GLY A 64 -3.64 -6.01 7.22
C GLY A 64 -4.84 -6.73 6.62
N ASP A 65 -4.95 -8.04 6.88
CA ASP A 65 -6.11 -8.85 6.45
C ASP A 65 -7.31 -8.53 7.37
N TYR A 66 -8.20 -7.67 6.89
CA TYR A 66 -9.35 -7.19 7.66
C TYR A 66 -10.64 -7.94 7.32
N ASP A 67 -10.70 -8.62 6.18
CA ASP A 67 -11.88 -9.39 5.77
C ASP A 67 -11.74 -10.91 5.91
N GLY A 68 -10.54 -11.41 6.22
CA GLY A 68 -10.23 -12.81 6.50
C GLY A 68 -10.00 -13.65 5.25
N ASP A 69 -9.72 -13.05 4.10
CA ASP A 69 -9.49 -13.76 2.84
C ASP A 69 -8.04 -14.26 2.66
N GLY A 70 -7.15 -13.95 3.62
CA GLY A 70 -5.74 -14.30 3.58
C GLY A 70 -4.86 -13.32 2.80
N LYS A 71 -5.41 -12.18 2.35
CA LYS A 71 -4.68 -11.07 1.75
C LYS A 71 -4.75 -9.85 2.66
N ALA A 72 -3.71 -9.04 2.63
CA ALA A 72 -3.75 -7.74 3.25
C ALA A 72 -4.59 -6.76 2.44
N ASP A 73 -5.30 -5.90 3.15
CA ASP A 73 -6.14 -4.85 2.61
C ASP A 73 -5.44 -3.48 2.65
N PRO A 74 -5.63 -2.63 1.61
CA PRO A 74 -5.30 -1.22 1.67
C PRO A 74 -6.05 -0.52 2.81
N ALA A 75 -5.31 0.06 3.76
CA ALA A 75 -5.89 0.77 4.89
C ALA A 75 -5.04 1.99 5.27
N VAL A 76 -5.70 3.03 5.79
CA VAL A 76 -5.03 4.24 6.25
C VAL A 76 -5.63 4.73 7.57
N TYR A 77 -4.79 5.31 8.42
CA TYR A 77 -5.19 6.00 9.63
C TYR A 77 -5.12 7.51 9.44
N ARG A 78 -6.19 8.21 9.82
CA ARG A 78 -6.25 9.66 9.86
C ARG A 78 -6.51 10.11 11.30
N GLY A 79 -5.50 10.70 11.93
CA GLY A 79 -5.65 11.34 13.22
C GLY A 79 -6.59 12.55 13.08
N GLY A 80 -7.83 12.42 13.55
CA GLY A 80 -8.74 13.56 13.63
C GLY A 80 -8.20 14.60 14.62
N ALA A 81 -8.26 15.88 14.26
CA ALA A 81 -8.24 16.93 15.27
C ALA A 81 -9.54 16.80 16.08
N SER A 82 -9.41 16.47 17.37
CA SER A 82 -10.48 16.63 18.36
C SER A 82 -10.77 18.11 18.59
#